data_AF-A0A2A7AVV7-F1
#
_entry.id   AF-A0A2A7AVV7-F1
#
_cell.length_a   1.000
_cell.length_b   1.000
_cell.length_c   1.000
_cell.angle_alpha   90.00
_cell.angle_beta   90.00
_cell.angle_gamma   90.00
#
_symmetry.space_group_name_H-M   'P 1'
#
loop_
_entity.id
_entity.type
_entity.pdbx_description
1 polymer ?
#
loop_
_entity_poly.entity_id
_entity_poly.type
_entity_poly.pdbx_seq_one_letter_code
_entity_poly.pdbx_strand_id
1 'polypeptide(L)'
;MNRKGLEQLIFDTYSVEPDYPWMDTPESAVFRHAANRKWFALVTTVPKSKLGLPGQQPVDIVNLKCDPILIGSLRAEPGFYPAYHMNKENWITAALDGSAPEDKLRLVLDMSYNATAPKLRKKKA
;
A
#
# COMPACT_ATOMS: atom_id res chain seq x y z
N MET A 1 -3.83 9.11 8.36
CA MET A 1 -4.26 9.46 6.98
C MET A 1 -5.48 8.64 6.58
N ASN A 2 -6.39 9.19 5.77
CA ASN A 2 -7.54 8.46 5.19
C ASN A 2 -7.33 8.15 3.70
N ARG A 3 -8.26 7.40 3.06
CA ARG A 3 -8.19 7.04 1.64
C ARG A 3 -7.94 8.24 0.73
N LYS A 4 -8.80 9.25 0.76
CA LYS A 4 -8.65 10.45 -0.10
C LYS A 4 -7.30 11.14 0.10
N GLY A 5 -6.84 11.23 1.35
CA GLY A 5 -5.52 11.79 1.66
C GLY A 5 -4.37 10.99 1.05
N LEU A 6 -4.46 9.66 1.05
CA LEU A 6 -3.48 8.79 0.39
C LEU A 6 -3.50 8.97 -1.13
N GLU A 7 -4.69 8.99 -1.75
CA GLU A 7 -4.83 9.15 -3.20
C GLU A 7 -4.25 10.50 -3.66
N GLN A 8 -4.58 11.58 -2.95
CA GLN A 8 -4.03 12.91 -3.22
C GLN A 8 -2.51 12.92 -3.05
N LEU A 9 -1.99 12.31 -1.98
CA LEU A 9 -0.55 12.20 -1.75
C LEU A 9 0.17 11.49 -2.91
N ILE A 10 -0.39 10.36 -3.38
CA ILE A 10 0.20 9.60 -4.48
C ILE A 10 0.22 10.43 -5.77
N PHE A 11 -0.87 11.16 -6.05
CA PHE A 11 -0.93 12.05 -7.19
C PHE A 11 0.08 13.21 -7.10
N ASP A 12 0.12 13.89 -5.96
CA ASP A 12 1.00 15.04 -5.74
C ASP A 12 2.50 14.66 -5.79
N THR A 13 2.84 13.47 -5.30
CA THR A 13 4.24 13.02 -5.18
C THR A 13 4.74 12.31 -6.44
N TYR A 14 3.90 11.47 -7.07
CA TYR A 14 4.34 10.60 -8.16
C TYR A 14 3.58 10.81 -9.46
N SER A 15 2.56 11.69 -9.48
CA SER A 15 1.68 11.93 -10.63
C SER A 15 1.04 10.63 -11.17
N VAL A 16 0.63 9.74 -10.25
CA VAL A 16 -0.03 8.47 -10.58
C VAL A 16 -1.51 8.53 -10.17
N GLU A 17 -2.38 8.24 -11.13
CA GLU A 17 -3.82 8.09 -10.89
C GLU A 17 -4.18 6.64 -10.50
N PRO A 18 -5.28 6.44 -9.76
CA PRO A 18 -5.78 5.09 -9.44
C PRO A 18 -6.28 4.37 -10.69
N ASP A 19 -6.14 3.05 -10.67
CA ASP A 19 -6.66 2.14 -11.69
C ASP A 19 -7.56 1.10 -10.99
N TYR A 20 -8.70 0.73 -11.60
CA TYR A 20 -9.75 -0.09 -10.98
C TYR A 20 -9.91 -1.41 -11.76
N PRO A 21 -9.06 -2.42 -11.50
CA PRO A 21 -8.97 -3.59 -12.36
C PRO A 21 -10.08 -4.63 -12.13
N TRP A 22 -10.89 -4.48 -11.07
CA TRP A 22 -11.92 -5.46 -10.70
C TRP A 22 -13.33 -4.90 -10.90
N MET A 23 -14.19 -5.65 -11.57
CA MET A 23 -15.61 -5.28 -11.75
C MET A 23 -16.43 -5.52 -10.48
N ASP A 24 -16.12 -6.59 -9.72
CA ASP A 24 -16.91 -6.99 -8.54
C ASP A 24 -16.58 -6.17 -7.28
N THR A 25 -15.48 -5.41 -7.30
CA THR A 25 -15.04 -4.52 -6.21
C THR A 25 -14.60 -3.18 -6.80
N PRO A 26 -15.55 -2.40 -7.36
CA PRO A 26 -15.24 -1.17 -8.10
C PRO A 26 -14.59 -0.08 -7.24
N GLU A 27 -14.68 -0.18 -5.91
CA GLU A 27 -13.99 0.70 -4.96
C GLU A 27 -12.53 0.32 -4.74
N SER A 28 -12.08 -0.86 -5.15
CA SER A 28 -10.69 -1.30 -4.98
C SER A 28 -9.81 -0.73 -6.08
N ALA A 29 -8.76 -0.01 -5.68
CA ALA A 29 -7.86 0.70 -6.58
C ALA A 29 -6.43 0.16 -6.48
N VAL A 30 -5.72 0.13 -7.60
CA VAL A 30 -4.28 -0.12 -7.65
C VAL A 30 -3.55 1.10 -8.19
N PHE A 31 -2.39 1.37 -7.64
CA PHE A 31 -1.46 2.38 -8.14
C PHE A 31 -0.24 1.69 -8.69
N ARG A 32 0.10 2.01 -9.94
CA ARG A 32 1.13 1.29 -10.68
C ARG A 32 1.96 2.20 -11.56
N HIS A 33 3.24 1.83 -11.73
CA HIS A 33 4.14 2.53 -12.62
C HIS A 33 3.66 2.43 -14.07
N ALA A 34 3.57 3.56 -14.79
CA ALA A 34 3.19 3.55 -16.20
C ALA A 34 4.15 2.70 -17.05
N ALA A 35 5.45 2.76 -16.75
CA ALA A 35 6.50 2.14 -17.56
C ALA A 35 6.58 0.60 -17.46
N ASN A 36 6.18 -0.01 -16.34
CA ASN A 36 6.28 -1.47 -16.16
C ASN A 36 5.00 -2.12 -15.61
N ARG A 37 3.95 -1.34 -15.38
CA ARG A 37 2.63 -1.71 -14.86
C ARG A 37 2.64 -2.43 -13.50
N LYS A 38 3.78 -2.46 -12.80
CA LYS A 38 3.89 -3.06 -11.46
C LYS A 38 3.20 -2.17 -10.43
N TRP A 39 2.45 -2.81 -9.56
CA TRP A 39 1.74 -2.16 -8.47
C TRP A 39 2.71 -1.80 -7.36
N PHE A 40 2.55 -0.59 -6.81
CA PHE A 40 3.23 -0.16 -5.59
C PHE A 40 2.24 0.14 -4.46
N ALA A 41 0.95 0.33 -4.75
CA ALA A 41 -0.07 0.39 -3.74
C ALA A 41 -1.34 -0.30 -4.22
N LEU A 42 -2.04 -0.98 -3.32
CA LEU A 42 -3.39 -1.52 -3.53
C LEU A 42 -4.26 -1.03 -2.38
N VAL A 43 -5.28 -0.24 -2.69
CA VAL A 43 -6.27 0.27 -1.76
C VAL A 43 -7.56 -0.53 -1.89
N THR A 44 -8.10 -0.99 -0.77
CA THR A 44 -9.37 -1.73 -0.73
C THR A 44 -10.04 -1.55 0.62
N THR A 45 -11.31 -1.93 0.73
CA THR A 45 -12.06 -1.91 1.99
C THR A 45 -12.24 -3.34 2.51
N VAL A 46 -11.90 -3.57 3.77
CA VAL A 46 -12.07 -4.89 4.40
C VAL A 46 -12.76 -4.78 5.75
N PRO A 47 -13.44 -5.83 6.23
CA PRO A 47 -13.87 -5.88 7.63
C PRO A 47 -12.66 -5.85 8.57
N LYS A 48 -12.77 -5.14 9.70
CA LYS A 48 -11.73 -5.09 10.75
C LYS A 48 -11.22 -6.48 11.18
N SER A 49 -12.10 -7.48 11.22
CA SER A 49 -11.75 -8.88 11.50
C SER A 49 -10.68 -9.45 10.57
N LYS A 50 -10.58 -9.00 9.32
CA LYS A 50 -9.52 -9.42 8.38
C LYS A 50 -8.13 -8.89 8.75
N LEU A 51 -8.05 -7.88 9.60
CA LEU A 51 -6.81 -7.33 10.15
C LEU A 51 -6.46 -7.93 11.53
N GLY A 52 -7.27 -8.85 12.06
CA GLY A 52 -7.13 -9.37 13.42
C GLY A 52 -7.70 -8.45 14.50
N LEU A 53 -8.47 -7.43 14.11
CA LEU A 53 -9.17 -6.53 15.03
C LEU A 53 -10.59 -7.04 15.34
N PRO A 54 -11.16 -6.72 16.51
CA PRO A 54 -12.55 -7.08 16.81
C PRO A 54 -13.53 -6.31 15.91
N GLY A 55 -14.63 -6.97 15.56
CA GLY A 55 -15.75 -6.38 14.81
C GLY A 55 -15.72 -6.64 13.29
N GLN A 56 -16.81 -6.21 12.64
CA GLN A 56 -17.04 -6.38 11.20
C GLN A 56 -17.13 -5.04 10.45
N GLN A 57 -16.89 -3.94 11.15
CA GLN A 57 -16.95 -2.60 10.57
C GLN A 57 -15.92 -2.52 9.44
N PRO A 58 -16.30 -1.92 8.29
CA PRO A 58 -15.38 -1.73 7.19
C PRO A 58 -14.26 -0.77 7.56
N VAL A 59 -13.06 -1.03 7.07
CA VAL A 59 -11.89 -0.17 7.17
C VAL A 59 -11.17 -0.15 5.82
N ASP A 60 -10.83 1.05 5.37
CA ASP A 60 -9.97 1.22 4.21
C ASP A 60 -8.54 0.88 4.57
N ILE A 61 -7.88 0.13 3.70
CA ILE A 61 -6.51 -0.30 3.87
C ILE A 61 -5.70 -0.02 2.62
N VAL A 62 -4.38 0.07 2.78
CA VAL A 62 -3.43 0.03 1.68
C VAL A 62 -2.42 -1.09 1.89
N ASN A 63 -2.21 -1.90 0.86
CA ASN A 63 -1.08 -2.81 0.76
C ASN A 63 0.10 -2.12 0.07
N LEU A 64 1.26 -2.15 0.70
CA LEU A 64 2.50 -1.57 0.22
C LEU A 64 3.60 -2.62 0.20
N LYS A 65 4.44 -2.60 -0.83
CA LYS A 65 5.63 -3.43 -0.87
C LYS A 65 6.61 -2.92 0.19
N CYS A 66 7.16 -3.84 0.98
CA CYS A 66 8.03 -3.51 2.09
C CYS A 66 9.26 -4.41 2.09
N ASP A 67 10.39 -3.87 2.52
CA ASP A 67 11.59 -4.66 2.76
C ASP A 67 11.33 -5.64 3.91
N PRO A 68 11.60 -6.95 3.74
CA PRO A 68 11.44 -7.96 4.79
C PRO A 68 12.10 -7.57 6.12
N ILE A 69 13.23 -6.85 6.08
CA ILE A 69 13.97 -6.41 7.26
C ILE A 69 13.14 -5.41 8.09
N LEU A 70 12.32 -4.57 7.45
CA LEU A 70 11.53 -3.54 8.13
C LEU A 70 10.15 -4.01 8.58
N ILE A 71 9.61 -5.08 8.00
CA ILE A 71 8.24 -5.55 8.27
C ILE A 71 8.02 -5.80 9.77
N GLY A 72 8.98 -6.40 10.46
CA GLY A 72 8.88 -6.68 11.89
C GLY A 72 8.71 -5.39 12.72
N SER A 73 9.56 -4.39 12.48
CA SER A 73 9.50 -3.11 13.17
C SER A 73 8.23 -2.33 12.84
N LEU A 74 7.83 -2.29 11.57
CA LEU A 74 6.63 -1.56 11.15
C LEU A 74 5.36 -2.16 11.72
N ARG A 75 5.28 -3.49 11.87
CA ARG A 75 4.14 -4.17 12.50
C ARG A 75 4.03 -3.93 14.01
N ALA A 76 5.08 -3.38 14.65
CA ALA A 76 5.01 -2.94 16.04
C ALA A 76 4.41 -1.53 16.16
N GLU A 77 4.34 -0.77 15.05
CA GLU A 77 3.71 0.54 15.00
C GLU A 77 2.17 0.40 14.91
N PRO A 78 1.40 1.35 15.47
CA PRO A 78 -0.04 1.33 15.37
C PRO A 78 -0.49 1.44 13.92
N GLY A 79 -1.60 0.78 13.58
CA GLY A 79 -2.20 0.86 12.24
C GLY A 79 -1.50 0.05 11.15
N PHE A 80 -0.44 -0.70 11.46
CA PHE A 80 0.22 -1.62 10.53
C PHE A 80 -0.08 -3.09 10.86
N TYR A 81 -0.35 -3.88 9.82
CA TYR A 81 -0.84 -5.26 9.92
C TYR A 81 -0.11 -6.17 8.92
N PRO A 82 -0.15 -7.50 9.12
CA PRO A 82 0.27 -8.45 8.09
C PRO A 82 -0.47 -8.20 6.76
N ALA A 83 0.23 -8.40 5.64
CA ALA A 83 -0.34 -8.16 4.33
C ALA A 83 -1.66 -8.93 4.08
N TYR A 84 -2.69 -8.19 3.67
CA TYR A 84 -3.96 -8.74 3.20
C TYR A 84 -3.87 -9.16 1.74
N HIS A 85 -4.21 -10.40 1.39
CA HIS A 85 -4.14 -11.00 0.04
C HIS A 85 -2.76 -10.95 -0.69
N MET A 86 -1.76 -10.26 -0.15
CA MET A 86 -0.41 -10.18 -0.71
C MET A 86 0.58 -11.05 0.10
N ASN A 87 1.79 -11.27 -0.45
CA ASN A 87 2.84 -12.01 0.24
C ASN A 87 3.30 -11.24 1.49
N LYS A 88 3.06 -11.81 2.68
CA LYS A 88 3.36 -11.22 4.00
C LYS A 88 4.85 -11.02 4.28
N GLU A 89 5.74 -11.63 3.51
CA GLU A 89 7.20 -11.45 3.62
C GLU A 89 7.69 -10.20 2.89
N ASN A 90 6.94 -9.69 1.92
CA ASN A 90 7.39 -8.61 1.03
C ASN A 90 6.38 -7.46 0.93
N TRP A 91 5.27 -7.57 1.66
CA TRP A 91 4.20 -6.59 1.67
C TRP A 91 3.73 -6.38 3.10
N ILE A 92 3.16 -5.21 3.35
CA ILE A 92 2.56 -4.82 4.61
C ILE A 92 1.24 -4.11 4.35
N THR A 93 0.30 -4.23 5.27
CA THR A 93 -0.97 -3.51 5.23
C THR A 93 -0.94 -2.36 6.22
N ALA A 94 -1.39 -1.17 5.82
CA ALA A 94 -1.68 -0.06 6.73
C ALA A 94 -3.16 0.28 6.70
N ALA A 95 -3.76 0.55 7.85
CA ALA A 95 -5.12 1.06 7.95
C ALA A 95 -5.17 2.56 7.64
N LEU A 96 -6.16 2.96 6.85
CA LEU A 96 -6.42 4.33 6.44
C LEU A 96 -7.54 4.96 7.29
N ASP A 97 -7.51 4.69 8.59
CA ASP A 97 -8.44 5.22 9.60
C ASP A 97 -7.78 6.26 10.52
N GLY A 98 -6.53 6.64 10.23
CA GLY A 98 -5.75 7.57 11.04
C GLY A 98 -4.87 6.91 12.10
N SER A 99 -4.94 5.59 12.30
CA SER A 99 -4.12 4.90 13.30
C SER A 99 -2.64 4.76 12.93
N ALA A 100 -2.31 4.68 11.64
CA ALA A 100 -0.93 4.63 11.16
C ALA A 100 -0.27 6.02 11.24
N PRO A 101 0.93 6.14 11.86
CA PRO A 101 1.70 7.38 11.87
C PRO A 101 1.98 7.84 10.43
N GLU A 102 1.72 9.13 10.17
CA GLU A 102 1.72 9.65 8.80
C GLU A 102 3.11 9.64 8.17
N ASP A 103 4.15 9.96 8.95
CA ASP A 103 5.55 9.90 8.56
C ASP A 103 5.97 8.48 8.15
N LYS A 104 5.54 7.47 8.91
CA LYS A 104 5.79 6.05 8.60
C LYS A 104 5.05 5.61 7.34
N LEU A 105 3.78 5.99 7.19
CA LEU A 105 3.00 5.64 6.00
C LEU A 105 3.62 6.24 4.72
N ARG A 106 4.05 7.51 4.78
CA ARG A 106 4.78 8.18 3.69
C ARG A 106 6.09 7.45 3.35
N LEU A 107 6.89 7.13 4.38
CA LEU A 107 8.14 6.38 4.21
C LEU A 107 7.92 5.02 3.51
N VAL A 108 6.94 4.24 3.98
CA VAL A 108 6.67 2.91 3.40
C VAL A 108 6.11 3.03 1.98
N LEU A 109 5.31 4.05 1.69
CA LEU A 109 4.82 4.34 0.35
C LEU A 109 5.99 4.66 -0.61
N ASP A 110 6.91 5.54 -0.22
CA ASP A 110 8.11 5.87 -0.99
C ASP A 110 8.97 4.62 -1.24
N MET A 111 9.18 3.80 -0.21
CA MET A 111 9.90 2.54 -0.34
C MET A 111 9.23 1.59 -1.33
N SER A 112 7.90 1.47 -1.26
CA SER A 112 7.14 0.61 -2.15
C SER A 112 7.22 1.08 -3.61
N TYR A 113 7.09 2.39 -3.84
CA TYR A 113 7.23 3.00 -5.16
C TYR A 113 8.61 2.69 -5.75
N ASN A 114 9.67 2.94 -5.00
CA ASN A 114 11.05 2.68 -5.44
C ASN A 114 11.34 1.19 -5.65
N ALA A 115 10.86 0.31 -4.77
CA ALA A 115 11.08 -1.14 -4.86
C ALA A 115 10.37 -1.84 -6.03
N THR A 116 9.47 -1.12 -6.71
CA THR A 116 8.67 -1.60 -7.85
C THR A 116 8.95 -0.83 -9.13
N ALA A 117 9.71 0.27 -9.05
CA ALA A 117 10.09 1.09 -10.19
C ALA A 117 10.87 0.28 -11.25
N PRO A 118 10.82 0.70 -12.52
CA PRO A 118 11.63 0.10 -13.57
C PRO A 118 13.12 0.14 -13.21
N LYS A 119 13.80 -1.01 -13.27
CA LYS A 119 15.25 -1.04 -13.12
C LYS A 119 15.87 -0.48 -14.40
N LEU A 120 16.76 0.51 -14.27
CA LEU A 120 17.62 0.92 -15.37
C LEU A 120 18.40 -0.31 -15.84
N ARG A 121 18.17 -0.75 -17.08
CA ARG A 121 19.01 -1.77 -17.71
C ARG A 121 20.40 -1.18 -17.84
N LYS A 122 21.37 -1.68 -17.07
CA LYS A 122 22.79 -1.38 -17.33
C LYS A 122 23.08 -1.85 -18.76
N LYS A 123 23.49 -0.94 -19.66
CA LYS A 123 24.07 -1.33 -20.94
C LYS A 123 25.25 -2.25 -20.61
N LYS A 124 25.25 -3.47 -21.17
CA LYS A 124 26.46 -4.29 -21.18
C LYS A 124 27.49 -3.51 -22.02
N ALA A 125 28.63 -3.19 -21.40
CA ALA A 125 29.82 -2.75 -22.12
C ALA A 125 30.35 -3.91 -22.97
#